data_AF-S5YH10-F1
#
_entry.id   AF-S5YH10-F1
#
_cell.length_a   1.000
_cell.length_b   1.000
_cell.length_c   1.000
_cell.angle_alpha   90.00
_cell.angle_beta   90.00
_cell.angle_gamma   90.00
#
_symmetry.space_group_name_H-M   'P 1'
#
loop_
_entity.id
_entity.type
_entity.pdbx_description
1 polymer ?
#
loop_
_entity_poly.entity_id
_entity_poly.type
_entity_poly.pdbx_seq_one_letter_code
_entity_poly.pdbx_strand_id
1 'polypeptide(L)'
;MKWLLLALLIGGGALVAFGPPGPRPVRGDQFGRGSWALPMTFAHKDHGSVTCATCHHEFAKRIPGPSCVTCHLTDAKVAPLFEEQFHNLCRSCHVEDHAAGKAAGPTRRCLSCHLPDNKF
;
A
#
# COMPACT_ATOMS: atom_id res chain seq x y z
N MET A 1 26.59 -10.61 -38.57
CA MET A 1 25.29 -10.00 -38.22
C MET A 1 24.25 -11.02 -37.69
N LYS A 2 24.03 -12.18 -38.33
CA LYS A 2 23.06 -13.20 -37.84
C LYS A 2 23.34 -13.74 -36.43
N TRP A 3 24.61 -13.98 -36.09
CA TRP A 3 25.03 -14.45 -34.77
C TRP A 3 24.84 -13.42 -33.64
N LEU A 4 24.89 -12.13 -33.99
CA LEU A 4 24.73 -11.02 -33.06
C LEU A 4 23.26 -10.83 -32.67
N LEU A 5 22.35 -11.05 -33.63
CA LEU A 5 20.90 -11.10 -33.39
C LEU A 5 20.51 -12.32 -32.56
N LEU A 6 21.12 -13.48 -32.79
CA LEU A 6 20.86 -14.69 -32.00
C LEU A 6 21.32 -14.52 -30.54
N ALA A 7 22.49 -13.92 -30.31
CA ALA A 7 22.98 -13.62 -28.98
C ALA A 7 22.09 -12.60 -28.23
N LEU A 8 21.57 -11.59 -28.92
CA LEU A 8 20.61 -10.63 -28.37
C LEU A 8 19.27 -11.26 -27.99
N LEU A 9 18.76 -12.19 -28.81
CA LEU A 9 17.52 -12.91 -28.51
C LEU A 9 17.67 -13.86 -27.32
N ILE A 10 18.79 -14.58 -27.23
CA ILE A 10 19.08 -15.48 -26.11
C ILE A 10 19.33 -14.68 -24.82
N GLY A 11 20.09 -13.58 -24.89
CA GLY A 11 20.33 -12.68 -23.76
C GLY A 11 19.05 -12.01 -23.24
N GLY A 12 18.18 -11.57 -24.16
CA GLY A 12 16.86 -11.01 -23.81
C GLY A 12 15.93 -12.05 -23.16
N GLY A 13 15.92 -13.28 -23.66
CA GLY A 13 15.15 -14.38 -23.07
C GLY A 13 15.62 -14.76 -21.66
N ALA A 14 16.93 -14.75 -21.42
CA ALA A 14 17.50 -15.01 -20.10
C ALA A 14 17.12 -13.94 -19.06
N LEU A 15 17.05 -12.66 -19.46
CA LEU A 15 16.59 -11.57 -18.60
C LEU A 15 15.12 -11.69 -18.18
N VAL A 16 14.26 -12.24 -19.05
CA VAL A 16 12.83 -12.47 -18.73
C VAL A 16 12.67 -13.68 -17.79
N ALA A 17 13.46 -14.74 -17.98
CA ALA A 17 13.35 -15.96 -17.18
C ALA A 17 14.05 -15.87 -15.81
N PHE A 18 15.13 -15.10 -15.70
CA PHE A 18 16.01 -15.05 -14.52
C PHE A 18 16.23 -13.63 -13.98
N GLY A 19 15.40 -12.66 -14.38
CA GLY A 19 15.42 -11.32 -13.80
C GLY A 19 15.22 -11.38 -12.27
N PRO A 20 15.76 -10.40 -11.52
CA PRO A 20 15.58 -10.36 -10.07
C PRO A 20 14.08 -10.40 -9.75
N PRO A 21 13.66 -11.12 -8.71
CA PRO A 21 12.26 -11.16 -8.32
C PRO A 21 11.78 -9.72 -8.12
N GLY A 22 10.70 -9.34 -8.81
CA GLY A 22 10.04 -8.05 -8.60
C GLY A 22 9.68 -7.87 -7.12
N PRO A 23 9.37 -6.62 -6.69
CA PRO A 23 8.99 -6.35 -5.31
C PRO A 23 7.85 -7.30 -4.91
N ARG A 24 8.13 -8.17 -3.93
CA ARG A 24 7.14 -9.12 -3.44
C ARG A 24 6.02 -8.32 -2.77
N PRO A 25 4.74 -8.61 -3.04
CA PRO A 25 3.67 -8.04 -2.26
C PRO A 25 3.92 -8.36 -0.78
N VAL A 26 3.90 -7.34 0.07
CA VAL A 26 3.93 -7.46 1.53
C VAL A 26 2.69 -8.26 1.91
N ARG A 27 2.84 -9.58 2.07
CA ARG A 27 1.76 -10.42 2.59
C ARG A 27 1.54 -10.06 4.05
N GLY A 28 0.27 -10.06 4.47
CA GLY A 28 -0.11 -9.80 5.87
C GLY A 28 0.51 -10.77 6.89
N ASP A 29 1.13 -11.88 6.43
CA ASP A 29 1.88 -12.80 7.28
C ASP A 29 3.24 -12.22 7.77
N GLN A 30 3.75 -11.17 7.14
CA GLN A 30 5.01 -10.49 7.53
C GLN A 30 4.92 -9.80 8.90
N PHE A 31 3.70 -9.50 9.37
CA PHE A 31 3.48 -8.85 10.67
C PHE A 31 3.18 -9.85 11.80
N GLY A 32 3.36 -11.15 11.56
CA GLY A 32 3.30 -12.19 12.59
C GLY A 32 1.91 -12.37 13.22
N ARG A 33 1.65 -13.58 13.75
CA ARG A 33 0.49 -13.79 14.62
C ARG A 33 0.75 -13.02 15.93
N GLY A 34 0.29 -11.77 16.00
CA GLY A 34 0.55 -10.88 17.14
C GLY A 34 0.60 -9.38 16.82
N SER A 35 0.50 -8.95 15.55
CA SER A 35 0.41 -7.53 15.23
C SER A 35 -0.85 -6.88 15.80
N TRP A 36 -0.69 -5.74 16.47
CA TRP A 36 -1.81 -4.89 16.92
C TRP A 36 -2.55 -4.23 15.74
N ALA A 37 -1.97 -4.28 14.53
CA ALA A 37 -2.59 -3.85 13.31
C ALA A 37 -3.68 -4.84 12.89
N LEU A 38 -4.94 -4.43 13.06
CA LEU A 38 -6.10 -5.18 12.57
C LEU A 38 -6.13 -5.15 11.03
N PRO A 39 -6.52 -6.26 10.38
CA PRO A 39 -6.70 -6.27 8.93
C PRO A 39 -7.74 -5.21 8.54
N MET A 40 -7.59 -4.64 7.36
CA MET A 40 -8.54 -3.70 6.79
C MET A 40 -8.55 -3.87 5.27
N THR A 41 -9.70 -3.63 4.65
CA THR A 41 -9.80 -3.66 3.19
C THR A 41 -9.61 -2.25 2.66
N PHE A 42 -8.71 -2.07 1.70
CA PHE A 42 -8.49 -0.81 0.99
C PHE A 42 -8.48 -1.03 -0.51
N ALA A 43 -9.26 -0.22 -1.24
CA ALA A 43 -9.37 -0.31 -2.68
C ALA A 43 -8.96 1.02 -3.32
N HIS A 44 -7.83 1.02 -4.04
CA HIS A 44 -7.36 2.17 -4.81
C HIS A 44 -8.41 2.69 -5.81
N LYS A 45 -9.23 1.79 -6.39
CA LYS A 45 -10.32 2.14 -7.31
C LYS A 45 -11.32 3.13 -6.71
N ASP A 46 -11.56 3.06 -5.40
CA ASP A 46 -12.54 3.90 -4.70
C ASP A 46 -11.92 5.25 -4.28
N HIS A 47 -10.60 5.42 -4.45
CA HIS A 47 -9.83 6.62 -4.11
C HIS A 47 -9.15 7.26 -5.33
N GLY A 48 -9.56 6.88 -6.55
CA GLY A 48 -8.90 7.31 -7.79
C GLY A 48 -8.98 8.82 -8.07
N SER A 49 -9.89 9.54 -7.41
CA SER A 49 -9.99 11.01 -7.47
C SER A 49 -9.08 11.73 -6.47
N VAL A 50 -8.42 11.00 -5.56
CA VAL A 50 -7.49 11.55 -4.58
C VAL A 50 -6.08 11.52 -5.15
N THR A 51 -5.35 12.64 -5.06
CA THR A 51 -3.95 12.73 -5.48
C THR A 51 -3.11 11.67 -4.78
N CYS A 52 -2.29 10.91 -5.53
CA CYS A 52 -1.50 9.80 -4.97
C CYS A 52 -0.63 10.21 -3.77
N ALA A 53 -0.07 11.42 -3.84
CA ALA A 53 0.80 11.98 -2.80
C ALA A 53 0.06 12.35 -1.50
N THR A 54 -1.28 12.42 -1.50
CA THR A 54 -2.08 12.61 -0.29
C THR A 54 -1.90 11.44 0.69
N CYS A 55 -1.77 10.22 0.17
CA CYS A 55 -1.52 9.02 0.99
C CYS A 55 -0.05 8.61 0.94
N HIS A 56 0.54 8.56 -0.27
CA HIS A 56 1.95 8.22 -0.47
C HIS A 56 2.83 9.46 -0.28
N HIS A 57 2.96 9.93 0.96
CA HIS A 57 3.75 11.10 1.30
C HIS A 57 5.24 11.00 0.89
N GLU A 58 5.77 9.79 0.73
CA GLU A 58 7.13 9.57 0.20
C GLU A 58 7.27 9.87 -1.30
N PHE A 59 6.17 9.92 -2.07
CA PHE A 59 6.20 10.36 -3.47
C PHE A 59 6.62 11.82 -3.60
N ALA A 60 6.38 12.65 -2.57
CA ALA A 60 6.89 14.02 -2.54
C ALA A 60 8.42 14.06 -2.58
N LYS A 61 9.10 13.01 -2.08
CA LYS A 61 10.55 12.85 -2.13
C LYS A 61 11.03 12.08 -3.37
N ARG A 62 10.12 11.74 -4.30
CA ARG A 62 10.37 10.88 -5.47
C ARG A 62 10.94 9.50 -5.13
N ILE A 63 10.62 8.99 -3.93
CA ILE A 63 11.03 7.65 -3.51
C ILE A 63 9.83 6.73 -3.76
N PRO A 64 9.89 5.79 -4.73
CA PRO A 64 8.93 4.70 -4.77
C PRO A 64 9.11 3.90 -3.48
N GLY A 65 8.07 3.92 -2.64
CA GLY A 65 8.11 3.34 -1.31
C GLY A 65 7.37 2.01 -1.24
N PRO A 66 7.75 1.14 -0.29
CA PRO A 66 6.95 -0.03 0.06
C PRO A 66 5.60 0.41 0.69
N SER A 67 4.76 -0.54 1.06
CA SER A 67 3.49 -0.22 1.75
C SER A 67 3.73 0.58 3.03
N CYS A 68 2.76 1.40 3.42
CA CYS A 68 2.82 2.29 4.58
C CYS A 68 3.28 1.56 5.86
N VAL A 69 2.76 0.34 6.04
CA VAL A 69 3.06 -0.55 7.19
C VAL A 69 4.53 -0.94 7.30
N THR A 70 5.30 -0.87 6.21
CA THR A 70 6.72 -1.24 6.23
C THR A 70 7.50 -0.35 7.19
N CYS A 71 7.30 0.97 7.14
CA CYS A 71 7.95 1.88 8.10
C CYS A 71 7.09 2.04 9.35
N HIS A 72 5.77 2.24 9.19
CA HIS A 72 4.91 2.59 10.30
C HIS A 72 4.64 1.44 11.29
N LEU A 73 5.07 0.20 11.02
CA LEU A 73 5.05 -0.90 12.02
C LEU A 73 6.45 -1.34 12.48
N THR A 74 7.53 -0.95 11.80
CA THR A 74 8.88 -1.44 12.12
C THR A 74 9.79 -0.38 12.74
N ASP A 75 9.58 0.89 12.41
CA ASP A 75 10.35 1.98 13.01
C ASP A 75 9.78 2.30 14.40
N ALA A 76 10.62 2.13 15.43
CA ALA A 76 10.25 2.28 16.83
C ALA A 76 9.74 3.68 17.22
N LYS A 77 10.05 4.72 16.44
CA LYS A 77 9.58 6.09 16.69
C LYS A 77 8.15 6.31 16.19
N VAL A 78 7.78 5.66 15.10
CA VAL A 78 6.46 5.86 14.46
C VAL A 78 5.49 4.72 14.73
N ALA A 79 5.97 3.51 15.03
CA ALA A 79 5.11 2.36 15.34
C ALA A 79 4.14 2.61 16.51
N PRO A 80 4.52 3.30 17.60
CA PRO A 80 3.57 3.66 18.66
C PRO A 80 2.44 4.60 18.21
N LEU A 81 2.64 5.31 17.10
CA LEU A 81 1.68 6.28 16.54
C LEU A 81 0.83 5.66 15.41
N PHE A 82 1.00 4.38 15.09
CA PHE A 82 0.37 3.73 13.95
C PHE A 82 -1.15 3.91 13.93
N GLU A 83 -1.81 3.60 15.06
CA GLU A 83 -3.25 3.70 15.18
C GLU A 83 -3.75 5.12 14.93
N GLU A 84 -3.16 6.11 15.60
CA GLU A 84 -3.55 7.51 15.48
C GLU A 84 -3.29 8.03 14.05
N GLN A 85 -2.12 7.76 13.48
CA GLN A 85 -1.74 8.27 12.16
C GLN A 85 -2.66 7.73 11.06
N PHE A 86 -3.00 6.44 11.08
CA PHE A 86 -3.85 5.84 10.06
C PHE A 86 -5.31 6.20 10.25
N HIS A 87 -5.80 6.26 11.50
CA HIS A 87 -7.14 6.76 11.75
C HIS A 87 -7.27 8.23 11.36
N ASN A 88 -6.29 9.07 11.67
CA ASN A 88 -6.32 10.47 11.26
C ASN A 88 -6.24 10.61 9.74
N LEU A 89 -5.37 9.87 9.05
CA LEU A 89 -5.26 9.91 7.59
C LEU A 89 -6.57 9.52 6.88
N CYS A 90 -7.16 8.39 7.26
CA CYS A 90 -8.33 7.86 6.56
C CYS A 90 -9.64 8.52 7.02
N ARG A 91 -9.83 8.63 8.34
CA ARG A 91 -11.11 9.07 8.92
C ARG A 91 -11.35 10.56 8.76
N SER A 92 -10.31 11.41 8.80
CA SER A 92 -10.47 12.86 8.65
C SER A 92 -11.13 13.20 7.32
N CYS A 93 -10.57 12.72 6.21
CA CYS A 93 -11.10 12.93 4.87
C CYS A 93 -12.54 12.38 4.74
N HIS A 94 -12.82 11.18 5.24
CA HIS A 94 -14.18 10.63 5.22
C HIS A 94 -15.17 11.49 6.04
N VAL A 95 -14.76 12.01 7.19
CA VAL A 95 -15.59 12.85 8.05
C VAL A 95 -15.86 14.19 7.38
N GLU A 96 -14.84 14.80 6.78
CA GLU A 96 -14.96 16.07 6.04
C GLU A 96 -15.89 15.94 4.84
N ASP A 97 -15.70 14.90 4.02
CA ASP A 97 -16.55 14.68 2.85
C ASP A 97 -17.98 14.33 3.25
N HIS A 98 -18.18 13.53 4.31
CA HIS A 98 -19.50 13.27 4.85
C HIS A 98 -20.17 14.55 5.38
N ALA A 99 -19.43 15.42 6.07
CA ALA A 99 -19.95 16.71 6.56
C ALA A 99 -20.30 17.65 5.41
N ALA A 100 -19.61 17.55 4.28
CA ALA A 100 -19.89 18.28 3.05
C ALA A 100 -21.01 17.65 2.19
N GLY A 101 -21.63 16.56 2.65
CA GLY A 101 -22.70 15.87 1.90
C GLY A 101 -22.22 15.12 0.66
N LYS A 102 -20.92 14.82 0.55
CA LYS A 102 -20.35 14.04 -0.55
C LYS A 102 -20.39 12.54 -0.24
N ALA A 103 -20.24 11.74 -1.29
CA ALA A 103 -19.95 10.33 -1.11
C ALA A 103 -18.61 10.18 -0.36
N ALA A 104 -18.63 9.42 0.73
CA ALA A 104 -17.47 9.22 1.59
C ALA A 104 -17.42 7.77 2.07
N GLY A 105 -16.23 7.33 2.46
CA GLY A 105 -16.05 6.05 3.13
C GLY A 105 -16.57 6.07 4.58
N PRO A 106 -16.37 4.97 5.32
CA PRO A 106 -16.85 4.86 6.69
C PRO A 106 -16.18 5.87 7.63
N THR A 107 -16.97 6.52 8.49
CA THR A 107 -16.51 7.52 9.48
C THR A 107 -16.49 6.98 10.91
N ARG A 108 -17.14 5.84 11.15
CA ARG A 108 -17.35 5.21 12.46
C ARG A 108 -17.60 3.71 12.32
N ARG A 109 -17.64 3.02 13.47
CA ARG A 109 -17.76 1.55 13.64
C ARG A 109 -16.52 0.84 13.08
N CYS A 110 -15.71 0.29 13.97
CA CYS A 110 -14.39 -0.29 13.65
C CYS A 110 -14.47 -1.31 12.49
N LEU A 111 -15.50 -2.18 12.52
CA LEU A 111 -15.72 -3.23 11.52
C LEU A 111 -16.12 -2.72 10.13
N SER A 112 -16.44 -1.44 9.95
CA SER A 112 -16.69 -0.90 8.61
C SER A 112 -15.41 -0.72 7.79
N CYS A 113 -14.27 -0.59 8.48
CA CYS A 113 -12.94 -0.51 7.85
C CYS A 113 -12.15 -1.80 8.10
N HIS A 114 -12.22 -2.33 9.33
CA HIS A 114 -11.49 -3.53 9.74
C HIS A 114 -12.24 -4.81 9.38
N LEU A 115 -12.20 -5.15 8.10
CA LEU A 115 -12.71 -6.39 7.56
C LEU A 115 -11.58 -7.42 7.44
N PRO A 116 -11.87 -8.72 7.59
CA PRO A 116 -10.91 -9.77 7.30
C PRO A 116 -10.42 -9.63 5.86
N ASP A 117 -9.10 -9.63 5.67
CA ASP A 117 -8.50 -9.59 4.33
C ASP A 117 -8.66 -10.96 3.65
N ASN A 118 -9.80 -11.14 2.99
CA ASN A 118 -10.16 -12.37 2.27
C ASN A 118 -10.06 -12.20 0.75
N LYS A 119 -9.49 -11.10 0.26
CA LYS A 119 -9.37 -10.78 -1.16
C LYS A 119 -8.03 -10.12 -1.46
N PHE A 120 -7.04 -10.95 -1.78
CA PHE A 120 -5.87 -10.57 -2.57
C PHE A 120 -6.17 -10.72 -4.06
#